data_AF-A0A355D8H0-F1
#
_entry.id   AF-A0A355D8H0-F1
#
_cell.length_a   1.000
_cell.length_b   1.000
_cell.length_c   1.000
_cell.angle_alpha   90.00
_cell.angle_beta   90.00
_cell.angle_gamma   90.00
#
_symmetry.space_group_name_H-M   'P 1'
#
loop_
_entity.id
_entity.type
_entity.pdbx_description
1 polymer ?
#
loop_
_entity_poly.entity_id
_entity_poly.type
_entity_poly.pdbx_seq_one_letter_code
_entity_poly.pdbx_strand_id
1 'polypeptide(L)' 'MNLDEGEEIVENQGSKGYKIKVYRKTLENKKVVKEEVIYDEIYEPVNKIIRRNG' A
#
# COMPACT_ATOMS: atom_id res chain seq x y z
N MET A 1 13.78 27.62 -4.70
CA MET A 1 13.96 27.57 -6.16
C MET A 1 12.60 27.74 -6.79
N ASN A 2 12.45 28.74 -7.65
CA ASN A 2 11.26 28.92 -8.47
C ASN A 2 11.37 27.98 -9.68
N LEU A 3 10.24 27.38 -10.07
CA LEU A 3 10.14 26.55 -11.28
C LEU A 3 9.83 27.46 -12.45
N ASP A 4 10.38 27.14 -13.62
CA ASP A 4 10.01 27.83 -14.85
C ASP A 4 8.58 27.48 -15.29
N GLU A 5 7.94 28.33 -16.10
CA GLU A 5 6.59 28.08 -16.61
C GLU A 5 6.56 26.80 -17.45
N GLY A 6 5.67 25.87 -17.11
CA GLY A 6 5.58 24.54 -17.72
C GLY A 6 6.50 23.48 -17.10
N GLU A 7 7.35 23.83 -16.13
CA GLU A 7 8.24 22.87 -15.46
C GLU A 7 7.49 22.05 -14.38
N GLU A 8 7.81 20.76 -14.30
CA GLU A 8 7.32 19.86 -13.26
C GLU A 8 8.49 19.19 -12.53
N ILE A 9 8.45 19.19 -11.20
CA ILE A 9 9.38 18.45 -10.35
C ILE A 9 8.62 17.49 -9.46
N VAL A 10 9.10 16.24 -9.40
CA VAL A 10 8.63 15.27 -8.42
C VAL A 10 9.37 15.51 -7.10
N GLU A 11 8.66 16.03 -6.10
CA GLU A 11 9.21 16.29 -4.76
C GLU A 11 9.18 15.06 -3.86
N ASN A 12 8.22 14.17 -4.10
CA ASN A 12 8.14 12.87 -3.45
C ASN A 12 7.62 11.86 -4.47
N GLN A 13 8.33 10.75 -4.68
CA GLN A 13 7.88 9.70 -5.60
C GLN A 13 6.67 8.91 -5.09
N GLY A 14 6.36 9.01 -3.80
CA GLY A 14 5.37 8.19 -3.12
C GLY A 14 5.83 6.74 -2.99
N SER A 15 5.02 5.93 -2.32
CA SER A 15 5.23 4.49 -2.19
C SER A 15 3.88 3.79 -2.03
N LYS A 16 3.84 2.53 -2.48
CA LYS A 16 2.66 1.70 -2.28
C LYS A 16 2.57 1.29 -0.81
N GLY A 17 1.38 1.39 -0.25
CA GLY A 17 1.02 0.71 0.98
C GLY A 17 0.81 -0.78 0.73
N TYR A 18 0.56 -1.53 1.80
CA TYR A 18 0.22 -2.95 1.71
C TYR A 18 -0.72 -3.37 2.84
N LYS A 19 -1.57 -4.35 2.53
CA LYS A 19 -2.48 -4.96 3.49
C LYS A 19 -2.01 -6.36 3.82
N ILE A 20 -1.85 -6.66 5.11
CA ILE A 20 -1.52 -8.00 5.59
C ILE A 20 -2.77 -8.61 6.22
N LYS A 21 -3.13 -9.81 5.77
CA LYS A 21 -4.15 -10.62 6.43
C LYS A 21 -3.61 -12.03 6.66
N VAL A 22 -3.58 -12.46 7.92
CA VAL A 22 -3.11 -13.81 8.28
C VAL A 22 -4.30 -14.67 8.63
N TYR A 23 -4.33 -15.87 8.04
CA TYR A 23 -5.40 -16.84 8.22
C TYR A 23 -4.86 -18.08 8.93
N ARG A 24 -5.60 -18.55 9.93
CA ARG A 24 -5.42 -19.89 10.50
C ARG A 24 -6.40 -20.83 9.83
N LYS A 25 -5.90 -21.92 9.23
CA LYS A 25 -6.74 -22.95 8.62
C LYS A 25 -6.66 -24.24 9.43
N THR A 26 -7.80 -24.80 9.78
CA THR A 26 -7.89 -26.15 10.37
C THR A 26 -8.14 -27.15 9.25
N LEU A 27 -7.33 -28.20 9.21
CA LEU A 27 -7.45 -29.27 8.23
C LEU A 27 -7.84 -30.58 8.90
N GLU A 28 -8.83 -31.26 8.33
CA GLU A 28 -9.18 -32.65 8.65
C GLU A 28 -9.10 -33.47 7.36
N ASN A 29 -8.41 -34.61 7.41
CA ASN A 29 -8.22 -35.47 6.23
C ASN A 29 -7.71 -34.70 4.98
N LYS A 30 -6.77 -33.76 5.20
CA LYS A 30 -6.19 -32.85 4.19
C LYS A 30 -7.18 -31.87 3.54
N LYS A 31 -8.40 -31.74 4.06
CA LYS A 31 -9.38 -30.74 3.63
C LYS A 31 -9.47 -29.63 4.66
N VAL A 32 -9.52 -28.38 4.20
CA VAL A 32 -9.77 -27.24 5.10
C VAL A 32 -11.22 -27.31 5.57
N VAL A 33 -11.41 -27.41 6.89
CA VAL A 33 -12.73 -27.45 7.53
C VAL A 33 -13.07 -26.14 8.26
N LYS A 34 -12.06 -25.32 8.55
CA LYS A 34 -12.22 -24.02 9.19
C LYS A 34 -11.14 -23.05 8.71
N GLU A 35 -11.49 -21.79 8.56
CA GLU A 35 -10.57 -20.70 8.29
C GLU A 35 -10.94 -19.50 9.16
N GLU A 36 -9.95 -18.91 9.81
CA GLU A 36 -10.12 -17.80 10.75
C GLU A 36 -9.10 -16.71 10.46
N VAL A 37 -9.52 -15.46 10.44
CA VAL A 37 -8.58 -14.32 10.41
C VAL A 37 -8.01 -14.17 11.81
N ILE A 38 -6.68 -14.24 11.91
CA ILE A 38 -5.97 -14.07 13.18
C ILE A 38 -5.16 -12.77 13.24
N TYR A 39 -5.03 -12.09 12.10
CA TYR A 39 -4.36 -10.80 11.98
C TYR A 39 -4.86 -10.03 10.75
N ASP A 40 -5.08 -8.74 10.90
CA ASP A 40 -5.43 -7.82 9.81
C ASP A 40 -4.76 -6.46 10.11
N GLU A 41 -3.84 -6.04 9.26
CA GLU A 41 -3.12 -4.77 9.38
C GLU A 41 -2.97 -4.10 8.02
N ILE A 42 -2.98 -2.77 8.04
CA ILE A 42 -2.83 -1.92 6.86
C ILE A 42 -1.65 -1.00 7.08
N TYR A 43 -0.74 -0.99 6.11
CA TYR A 43 0.33 -0.01 5.99
C TYR A 43 -0.07 0.98 4.90
N GLU A 44 -0.28 2.24 5.29
CA GLU A 44 -0.77 3.27 4.39
C GLU A 44 0.24 3.63 3.28
N PRO A 45 -0.22 3.93 2.06
CA PRO A 45 0.63 4.42 0.99
C PRO A 45 1.15 5.83 1.30
N VAL A 46 2.29 6.17 0.68
CA VAL A 46 2.80 7.54 0.67
C VAL A 46 2.45 8.17 -0.67
N ASN A 47 1.84 9.35 -0.63
CA ASN A 47 1.44 10.07 -1.84
C ASN A 47 2.66 10.54 -2.64
N LYS A 48 2.55 10.43 -3.97
CA LYS A 48 3.45 11.12 -4.88
C LYS A 48 3.11 12.62 -4.88
N ILE A 49 4.11 13.47 -4.69
CA ILE A 49 3.97 14.92 -4.68
C ILE A 49 4.69 15.47 -5.92
N ILE A 50 3.95 16.19 -6.75
CA ILE A 50 4.47 16.87 -7.94
C ILE A 50 4.20 18.36 -7.77
N ARG A 51 5.25 19.17 -7.85
CA ARG A 51 5.13 20.62 -7.92
C ARG A 51 5.26 21.04 -9.38
N ARG A 52 4.37 21.93 -9.81
CA ARG A 52 4.32 22.46 -11.17
C ARG A 52 4.19 23.99 -11.09
N ASN A 53 4.78 24.69 -12.05
CA ASN A 53 4.48 26.09 -12.31
C ASN A 53 3.80 26.18 -13.68
N GLY A 54 2.60 26.75 -13.74
CA GLY A 54 1.76 26.77 -14.93
C GLY A 54 1.22 28.14 -15.22
#